data_AF-A0A966C5Y1-F1
#
_entry.id   AF-A0A966C5Y1-F1
#
_cell.length_a   1.000
_cell.length_b   1.000
_cell.length_c   1.000
_cell.angle_alpha   90.00
_cell.angle_beta   90.00
_cell.angle_gamma   90.00
#
_symmetry.space_group_name_H-M   'P 1'
#
loop_
_entity.id
_entity.type
_entity.pdbx_description
1 polymer ?
#
loop_
_entity_poly.entity_id
_entity_poly.type
_entity_poly.pdbx_seq_one_letter_code
_entity_poly.pdbx_strand_id
1 'polypeptide(L)'
;MSSRQLDAENELKTLEQRRDTLQKKVDYLSNDRGIEAEMRRNFDVAREGEKVVIILDDEIATNNIEPLSSITPTTTRPWYKFWQ
;
A
#
# COMPACT_ATOMS: atom_id res chain seq x y z
N MET A 1 0.15 -46.13 7.02
CA MET A 1 -0.35 -45.57 5.74
C MET A 1 -1.46 -44.54 5.95
N SER A 2 -2.44 -44.78 6.83
CA SER A 2 -3.55 -43.84 7.08
C SER A 2 -3.14 -42.48 7.70
N SER A 3 -2.15 -42.43 8.61
CA SER A 3 -1.74 -41.16 9.24
C SER A 3 -1.15 -40.15 8.26
N ARG A 4 -0.25 -40.59 7.37
CA ARG A 4 0.36 -39.73 6.33
C ARG A 4 -0.65 -39.16 5.35
N GLN A 5 -1.71 -39.90 5.05
CA GLN A 5 -2.79 -39.41 4.19
C GLN A 5 -3.58 -38.30 4.89
N LEU A 6 -3.89 -38.50 6.17
CA LEU A 6 -4.60 -37.53 7.00
C LEU A 6 -3.79 -36.23 7.20
N ASP A 7 -2.48 -36.36 7.42
CA ASP A 7 -1.58 -35.21 7.54
C ASP A 7 -1.50 -34.42 6.22
N ALA A 8 -1.36 -35.13 5.09
CA ALA A 8 -1.33 -34.50 3.77
C ALA A 8 -2.65 -33.81 3.41
N GLU A 9 -3.80 -34.40 3.76
CA GLU A 9 -5.12 -33.79 3.56
C GLU A 9 -5.29 -32.51 4.38
N ASN A 10 -4.81 -32.51 5.63
CA ASN A 10 -4.83 -31.33 6.48
C ASN A 10 -3.92 -30.22 5.92
N GLU A 11 -2.71 -30.54 5.51
CA GLU A 11 -1.81 -29.58 4.88
C GLU A 11 -2.42 -28.98 3.61
N LEU A 12 -2.98 -29.83 2.73
CA LEU A 12 -3.65 -29.39 1.52
C LEU A 12 -4.77 -28.40 1.84
N LYS A 13 -5.64 -28.73 2.81
CA LYS A 13 -6.73 -27.85 3.24
C LYS A 13 -6.23 -26.50 3.77
N THR A 14 -5.13 -26.48 4.55
CA THR A 14 -4.56 -25.21 5.03
C THR A 14 -3.98 -24.37 3.89
N LEU A 15 -3.35 -25.01 2.90
CA LEU A 15 -2.79 -24.34 1.74
C LEU A 15 -3.87 -23.77 0.82
N GLU A 16 -4.97 -24.51 0.61
CA GLU A 16 -6.13 -24.01 -0.13
C GLU A 16 -6.77 -22.80 0.54
N GLN A 17 -6.97 -22.84 1.86
CA GLN A 17 -7.48 -21.69 2.61
C GLN A 17 -6.55 -20.48 2.45
N ARG A 18 -5.23 -20.68 2.58
CA ARG A 18 -4.26 -19.60 2.39
C ARG A 18 -4.30 -19.04 0.98
N ARG A 19 -4.34 -19.90 -0.04
CA ARG A 19 -4.50 -19.50 -1.45
C ARG A 19 -5.73 -18.63 -1.62
N ASP A 20 -6.88 -19.05 -1.10
CA ASP A 20 -8.15 -18.34 -1.28
C ASP A 20 -8.14 -16.97 -0.60
N THR A 21 -7.54 -16.88 0.60
CA THR A 21 -7.40 -15.59 1.27
C THR A 21 -6.48 -14.63 0.50
N LEU A 22 -5.39 -15.14 -0.08
CA LEU A 22 -4.48 -14.33 -0.89
C LEU A 22 -5.13 -13.91 -2.20
N GLN A 23 -5.85 -14.81 -2.87
CA GLN A 23 -6.56 -14.51 -4.11
C GLN A 23 -7.56 -13.37 -3.91
N LYS A 24 -8.38 -13.41 -2.85
CA LYS A 24 -9.32 -12.32 -2.52
C LYS A 24 -8.62 -10.98 -2.31
N LYS A 25 -7.44 -10.97 -1.67
CA LYS A 25 -6.65 -9.75 -1.49
C LYS A 25 -6.10 -9.22 -2.81
N VAL A 26 -5.61 -10.11 -3.67
CA VAL A 26 -5.13 -9.75 -5.01
C VAL A 26 -6.28 -9.19 -5.84
N ASP A 27 -7.43 -9.84 -5.87
CA ASP A 27 -8.60 -9.39 -6.63
C ASP A 27 -9.07 -8.00 -6.14
N TYR A 28 -9.07 -7.78 -4.82
CA TYR A 28 -9.35 -6.47 -4.23
C TYR A 28 -8.35 -5.40 -4.68
N LEU A 29 -7.05 -5.69 -4.61
CA LEU A 29 -5.97 -4.77 -5.00
C LEU A 29 -5.81 -4.61 -6.52
N SER A 30 -6.39 -5.51 -7.32
CA SER A 30 -6.33 -5.42 -8.79
C SER A 30 -7.43 -4.52 -9.35
N ASN A 31 -8.44 -4.19 -8.53
CA ASN A 31 -9.52 -3.31 -8.91
C ASN A 31 -9.13 -1.85 -8.69
N ASP A 32 -9.44 -0.95 -9.64
CA ASP A 32 -9.05 0.46 -9.59
C ASP A 32 -9.46 1.15 -8.28
N ARG A 33 -10.65 0.82 -7.76
CA ARG A 33 -11.12 1.34 -6.47
C ARG A 33 -10.31 0.84 -5.28
N GLY A 34 -9.83 -0.40 -5.33
CA GLY A 34 -9.03 -0.99 -4.25
C GLY A 34 -7.62 -0.42 -4.22
N ILE A 35 -7.03 -0.20 -5.41
CA ILE A 35 -5.76 0.52 -5.56
C ILE A 35 -5.90 1.93 -4.99
N GLU A 36 -6.92 2.68 -5.41
CA GLU A 36 -7.14 4.04 -4.95
C GLU A 36 -7.35 4.13 -3.43
N ALA A 37 -8.13 3.23 -2.85
CA ALA A 37 -8.41 3.21 -1.41
C ALA A 37 -7.12 2.96 -0.59
N GLU A 38 -6.27 2.05 -1.02
CA GLU A 38 -4.98 1.80 -0.37
C GLU A 38 -3.99 2.96 -0.57
N MET A 39 -3.99 3.56 -1.76
CA MET A 39 -3.14 4.73 -2.02
C MET A 39 -3.52 5.91 -1.12
N ARG A 40 -4.82 6.22 -1.02
CA ARG A 40 -5.35 7.25 -0.11
C ARG A 40 -5.01 6.97 1.36
N ARG A 41 -5.04 5.70 1.77
CA ARG A 41 -4.76 5.30 3.16
C ARG A 41 -3.28 5.40 3.52
N ASN A 42 -2.39 5.04 2.61
CA ASN A 42 -0.97 4.86 2.94
C ASN A 42 -0.09 6.03 2.50
N PHE A 43 -0.53 6.83 1.52
CA PHE A 43 0.32 7.84 0.88
C PHE A 43 -0.26 9.26 0.94
N ASP A 44 -1.32 9.50 1.72
CA ASP A 44 -2.00 10.79 1.86
C ASP A 44 -2.33 11.46 0.51
N VAL A 45 -2.61 10.66 -0.51
CA VAL A 45 -2.92 11.17 -1.85
C VAL A 45 -4.39 11.54 -1.96
N ALA A 46 -4.67 12.65 -2.65
CA ALA A 46 -6.01 13.09 -2.98
C ALA A 46 -6.14 13.32 -4.49
N ARG A 47 -7.38 13.33 -5.00
CA ARG A 47 -7.61 13.66 -6.40
C ARG A 47 -7.39 15.15 -6.64
N GLU A 48 -7.16 15.53 -7.90
CA GLU A 48 -7.04 16.94 -8.28
C GLU A 48 -8.34 17.70 -7.92
N GLY A 49 -8.20 18.78 -7.16
CA GLY A 49 -9.32 19.58 -6.65
C GLY A 49 -9.88 19.15 -5.29
N GLU A 50 -9.38 18.05 -4.70
CA GLU A 50 -9.73 17.60 -3.34
C GLU A 50 -8.72 18.13 -2.31
N LYS A 51 -9.20 18.48 -1.10
CA LYS A 51 -8.36 18.98 0.01
C LYS A 51 -8.38 18.00 1.17
N VAL A 52 -7.21 17.60 1.66
CA VAL A 52 -7.04 16.79 2.87
C VAL A 52 -6.80 17.72 4.05
N VAL A 53 -7.56 17.56 5.14
CA VAL A 53 -7.37 18.29 6.39
C VAL A 53 -6.92 17.31 7.45
N ILE A 54 -5.69 17.47 7.93
CA ILE A 54 -5.12 16.69 9.03
C ILE A 54 -5.31 17.51 10.30
N ILE A 55 -6.08 16.99 11.25
CA ILE A 55 -6.27 17.61 12.57
C ILE A 55 -5.23 16.99 13.50
N LEU A 56 -4.35 17.83 14.05
CA LEU A 56 -3.35 17.48 15.05
C LEU A 56 -3.78 18.11 16.37
N ASP A 57 -3.60 17.41 17.48
CA ASP A 57 -3.81 17.99 18.80
C ASP A 57 -2.72 19.05 19.09
N ASP A 58 -3.08 20.09 19.85
CA ASP A 58 -2.36 21.38 20.01
C ASP A 58 -0.91 21.28 20.54
N GLU A 59 -0.40 20.10 20.87
CA GLU A 59 0.92 19.90 21.45
C GLU A 59 2.09 20.04 20.45
N ILE A 60 1.81 20.21 19.15
CA ILE A 60 2.82 20.40 18.09
C ILE A 60 2.67 21.77 17.40
N ALA A 61 2.24 22.80 18.12
CA ALA A 61 2.00 24.16 17.59
C ALA A 61 3.27 24.94 17.16
N THR A 62 4.41 24.27 16.95
CA THR A 62 5.60 24.89 16.36
C THR A 62 6.27 23.88 15.44
N ASN A 63 5.83 23.80 14.19
CA ASN A 63 6.75 23.68 13.06
C ASN A 63 6.06 24.24 11.82
N ASN A 64 6.73 25.23 11.24
CA ASN A 64 6.40 25.93 10.01
C ASN A 64 6.01 24.91 8.92
N ILE A 65 4.73 24.84 8.56
CA ILE A 65 4.27 24.00 7.44
C ILE A 65 4.60 24.78 6.17
N GLU A 66 5.80 24.55 5.63
CA GLU A 66 6.15 25.06 4.30
C GLU A 66 5.29 24.32 3.26
N PRO A 67 4.58 25.05 2.37
CA PRO A 67 3.82 24.42 1.30
C PRO A 67 4.77 23.63 0.40
N LEU A 68 4.42 22.38 0.07
CA LEU A 68 5.18 21.56 -0.89
C LEU A 68 5.35 22.36 -2.18
N SER A 69 6.60 22.69 -2.48
CA SER A 69 6.98 23.44 -3.68
C SER A 69 6.53 22.70 -4.92
N SER A 70 5.92 23.44 -5.84
CA SER A 70 5.53 22.99 -7.18
C SER A 70 6.62 22.16 -7.83
N ILE A 71 6.24 20.97 -8.29
CA ILE A 71 7.04 20.01 -9.08
C ILE A 71 7.86 20.75 -10.14
N THR A 72 9.15 20.93 -9.88
CA THR A 72 10.11 21.30 -10.91
C THR A 72 10.44 20.04 -11.71
N PRO A 73 10.47 20.09 -13.05
CA PRO A 73 10.81 18.92 -13.86
C PRO A 73 12.25 18.50 -13.53
N THR A 74 12.39 17.36 -12.86
CA THR A 74 13.68 16.82 -12.44
C THR A 74 14.42 16.34 -13.68
N THR A 75 15.56 16.98 -13.97
CA THR A 75 16.54 16.55 -14.97
C THR A 75 16.73 15.05 -14.94
N THR A 76 16.51 14.37 -16.08
CA THR A 76 16.64 12.92 -16.24
C THR A 76 18.05 12.48 -15.87
N ARG A 77 18.22 11.95 -14.66
CA ARG A 77 19.46 11.30 -14.23
C ARG A 77 19.30 9.79 -14.42
N PRO A 78 20.28 9.11 -15.04
CA PRO A 78 20.20 7.67 -15.20
C PRO A 78 20.33 6.97 -13.84
N TRP A 79 19.51 5.93 -13.65
CA TRP A 79 19.28 5.21 -12.39
C TRP A 79 20.55 4.63 -11.72
N TYR A 80 21.59 4.33 -12.50
CA TYR A 80 22.81 3.70 -11.99
C TYR A 80 23.74 4.65 -11.19
N LYS A 81 23.51 5.97 -11.25
CA LYS A 81 24.33 6.96 -10.53
C LYS A 81 23.91 7.20 -9.08
N PHE A 82 22.89 6.50 -8.61
CA PHE A 82 22.34 6.71 -7.27
C PHE A 82 23.15 6.03 -6.15
N TRP A 83 24.05 5.11 -6.49
CA TRP A 83 24.76 4.25 -5.53
C TRP A 83 26.28 4.45 -5.51
N GLN A 84 26.78 5.63 -5.92
CA GLN A 84 28.17 6.03 -5.72
C GLN A 84 28.35 6.83 -4.44
#